data_AF-A0A3M1PDM0-F1
#
_entry.id   AF-A0A3M1PDM0-F1
#
_cell.length_a   1.000
_cell.length_b   1.000
_cell.length_c   1.000
_cell.angle_alpha   90.00
_cell.angle_beta   90.00
_cell.angle_gamma   90.00
#
_symmetry.space_group_name_H-M   'P 1'
#
loop_
_entity.id
_entity.type
_entity.pdbx_description
1 polymer ?
#
loop_
_entity_poly.entity_id
_entity_poly.type
_entity_poly.pdbx_seq_one_letter_code
_entity_poly.pdbx_strand_id
1 'polypeptide(L)'
;MEATGAGKHGCGLKSRPPAGKRCNSALRGTQSCESHFLSLNCSPEFLYLPQNLVDLQKRESTLDLNLKDNVVMITGGSRGIGKAIALAFAREGARLSLCARTEQTLQQAAKEIEAVGGPVFHQTADVTSTDEAAAFVEATLSHYGRIDVLVNNVGGSRRTPTLEISDEEWHELLDLNAVTAARMSRLVIPAMKTQGHGVIIMISSIYGRESGGHITYNAGKAAEISLAKTLAREFAPDNIRVLSVAPGSILFEGGSWWRKQQA
;
A
#
# COMPACT_ATOMS: atom_id res chain seq x y z
N MET A 1 42.20 33.85 -7.07
CA MET A 1 43.27 33.11 -7.77
C MET A 1 44.21 32.60 -6.70
N GLU A 2 43.88 31.42 -6.15
CA GLU A 2 44.73 30.63 -5.25
C GLU A 2 43.93 29.37 -4.93
N ALA A 3 44.35 28.23 -5.46
CA ALA A 3 43.89 26.91 -5.07
C ALA A 3 45.06 25.95 -5.27
N THR A 4 45.72 25.63 -4.17
CA THR A 4 46.86 24.70 -4.07
C THR A 4 46.35 23.28 -3.82
N GLY A 5 47.03 22.29 -4.43
CA GLY A 5 47.18 20.95 -3.83
C GLY A 5 46.29 19.82 -4.36
N ALA A 6 46.55 19.34 -5.58
CA ALA A 6 46.12 18.00 -6.02
C ALA A 6 47.28 17.01 -5.92
N GLY A 7 47.25 16.14 -4.92
CA GLY A 7 48.19 15.04 -4.75
C GLY A 7 47.89 13.87 -5.70
N LYS A 8 48.86 13.51 -6.53
CA LYS A 8 48.87 12.29 -7.35
C LYS A 8 49.55 11.17 -6.58
N HIS A 9 48.83 10.07 -6.32
CA HIS A 9 49.46 8.77 -6.06
C HIS A 9 48.78 7.71 -6.93
N GLY A 10 49.52 7.24 -7.93
CA GLY A 10 49.28 5.97 -8.58
C GLY A 10 50.25 4.93 -8.00
N CYS A 11 49.74 3.76 -7.68
CA CYS A 11 50.52 2.52 -7.63
C CYS A 11 49.54 1.36 -7.86
N GLY A 12 49.70 0.64 -8.97
CA GLY A 12 48.90 -0.53 -9.30
C GLY A 12 49.53 -1.82 -8.80
N LEU A 13 48.72 -2.88 -8.68
CA LEU A 13 49.12 -4.27 -8.95
C LEU A 13 47.90 -5.23 -8.90
N LYS A 14 47.54 -5.72 -10.10
CA LYS A 14 47.17 -7.10 -10.50
C LYS A 14 46.53 -8.06 -9.46
N SER A 15 45.30 -8.53 -9.75
CA SER A 15 45.01 -9.85 -10.33
C SER A 15 43.60 -10.37 -9.94
N ARG A 16 42.85 -10.84 -10.94
CA ARG A 16 41.51 -11.47 -10.85
C ARG A 16 41.66 -12.96 -10.53
N PRO A 17 40.78 -13.58 -9.70
CA PRO A 17 40.65 -15.02 -9.66
C PRO A 17 39.78 -15.55 -10.82
N PRO A 18 39.98 -16.80 -11.28
CA PRO A 18 39.39 -17.30 -12.52
C PRO A 18 37.95 -17.84 -12.34
N ALA A 19 37.22 -17.84 -13.45
CA ALA A 19 35.87 -18.36 -13.61
C ALA A 19 35.81 -19.89 -13.51
N GLY A 20 34.94 -20.39 -12.61
CA GLY A 20 34.58 -21.80 -12.48
C GLY A 20 33.53 -22.22 -13.51
N LYS A 21 33.74 -23.39 -14.11
CA LYS A 21 33.21 -23.89 -15.38
C LYS A 21 31.73 -24.28 -15.36
N ARG A 22 31.07 -24.04 -16.50
CA ARG A 22 29.79 -24.64 -16.92
C ARG A 22 29.99 -26.15 -17.15
N CYS A 23 29.08 -26.98 -16.64
CA CYS A 23 28.95 -28.38 -17.05
C CYS A 23 27.79 -28.49 -18.04
N ASN A 24 28.05 -28.98 -19.25
CA ASN A 24 27.02 -29.38 -20.19
C ASN A 24 27.50 -30.61 -20.99
N SER A 25 26.52 -31.43 -21.41
CA SER A 25 26.60 -32.62 -22.28
C SER A 25 27.31 -33.85 -21.70
N ALA A 26 26.59 -34.93 -21.37
CA ALA A 26 25.92 -35.88 -22.28
C ALA A 26 26.92 -36.80 -23.01
N LEU A 27 27.10 -38.03 -22.51
CA LEU A 27 27.48 -39.18 -23.33
C LEU A 27 26.75 -40.43 -22.83
N ARG A 28 26.07 -41.05 -23.80
CA ARG A 28 25.39 -42.35 -23.75
C ARG A 28 26.43 -43.47 -23.76
N GLY A 29 26.13 -44.59 -23.11
CA GLY A 29 26.92 -45.81 -23.23
C GLY A 29 26.37 -46.92 -22.36
N THR A 30 25.45 -47.69 -22.92
CA THR A 30 24.80 -48.86 -22.35
C THR A 30 25.77 -50.03 -22.16
N GLN A 31 25.87 -50.57 -20.96
CA GLN A 31 26.21 -51.98 -20.74
C GLN A 31 25.31 -52.57 -19.67
N SER A 32 24.64 -53.66 -20.05
CA SER A 32 23.81 -54.52 -19.22
C SER A 32 24.66 -55.31 -18.23
N CYS A 33 24.17 -55.49 -17.01
CA CYS A 33 24.09 -56.80 -16.38
C CYS A 33 23.21 -56.74 -15.13
N GLU A 34 22.61 -57.87 -14.82
CA GLU A 34 21.40 -58.07 -14.07
C GLU A 34 21.52 -57.88 -12.55
N SER A 35 20.35 -57.57 -11.98
CA SER A 35 19.85 -58.01 -10.67
C SER A 35 20.82 -57.97 -9.48
N HIS A 36 20.73 -56.88 -8.71
CA HIS A 36 20.64 -56.98 -7.25
C HIS A 36 19.55 -56.00 -6.80
N PHE A 37 18.35 -56.54 -6.62
CA PHE A 37 17.20 -55.85 -6.05
C PHE A 37 17.44 -55.72 -4.53
N LEU A 38 18.21 -54.72 -4.12
CA LEU A 38 18.20 -54.28 -2.72
C LEU A 38 16.90 -53.50 -2.51
N SER A 39 15.90 -54.19 -1.96
CA SER A 39 14.68 -53.59 -1.44
C SER A 39 15.06 -52.62 -0.32
N LEU A 40 15.22 -51.34 -0.65
CA LEU A 40 15.08 -50.28 0.33
C LEU A 40 13.61 -50.23 0.72
N ASN A 41 13.28 -50.93 1.81
CA ASN A 41 12.07 -50.71 2.58
C ASN A 41 12.06 -49.25 3.03
N CYS A 42 11.43 -48.39 2.25
CA CYS A 42 11.04 -47.06 2.70
C CYS A 42 9.79 -47.26 3.57
N SER A 43 9.98 -47.24 4.89
CA SER A 43 8.88 -47.24 5.85
C SER A 43 7.98 -46.01 5.65
N PRO A 44 6.65 -46.15 5.74
CA PRO A 44 5.72 -45.04 5.60
C PRO A 44 5.64 -44.28 6.93
N GLU A 45 6.68 -43.53 7.28
CA GLU A 45 6.71 -42.81 8.58
C GLU A 45 7.16 -41.35 8.49
N PHE A 46 7.07 -40.73 7.30
CA PHE A 46 7.41 -39.31 7.14
C PHE A 46 6.42 -38.55 6.27
N LEU A 47 5.15 -38.54 6.70
CA LEU A 47 4.16 -37.53 6.32
C LEU A 47 3.46 -37.01 7.58
N TYR A 48 4.25 -36.57 8.57
CA TYR A 48 3.74 -35.69 9.62
C TYR A 48 4.04 -34.25 9.21
N LEU A 49 3.07 -33.60 8.57
CA LEU A 49 3.00 -32.15 8.62
C LEU A 49 2.90 -31.76 10.11
N PRO A 50 3.79 -30.91 10.62
CA PRO A 50 3.81 -30.62 12.05
C PRO A 50 2.54 -29.84 12.39
N GLN A 51 1.83 -30.20 13.48
CA GLN A 51 0.49 -29.71 13.85
C GLN A 51 0.37 -28.16 13.88
N ASN A 52 1.49 -27.48 14.09
CA ASN A 52 1.69 -26.04 14.01
C ASN A 52 1.36 -25.41 12.64
N LEU A 53 1.30 -26.17 11.54
CA LEU A 53 0.88 -25.66 10.23
C LEU A 53 -0.64 -25.67 10.05
N VAL A 54 -1.34 -26.62 10.68
CA VAL A 54 -2.81 -26.67 10.73
C VAL A 54 -3.35 -25.59 11.68
N ASP A 55 -2.61 -25.25 12.73
CA ASP A 55 -2.94 -24.15 13.65
C ASP A 55 -2.85 -22.75 13.02
N LEU A 56 -1.98 -22.55 12.03
CA LEU A 56 -1.87 -21.27 11.33
C LEU A 56 -3.05 -21.02 10.39
N GLN A 57 -3.57 -22.06 9.73
CA GLN A 57 -4.75 -21.95 8.87
C GLN A 57 -6.05 -21.80 9.69
N LYS A 58 -6.12 -22.36 10.90
CA LYS A 58 -7.26 -22.14 11.82
C LYS A 58 -7.28 -20.77 12.48
N ARG A 59 -6.13 -20.08 12.56
CA ARG A 59 -6.03 -18.73 13.16
C ARG A 59 -6.62 -17.62 12.29
N GLU A 60 -6.80 -17.82 10.99
CA GLU A 60 -7.37 -16.78 10.11
C GLU A 60 -8.86 -16.53 10.38
N SER A 61 -9.60 -17.47 10.97
CA SER A 61 -11.04 -17.31 11.23
C SER A 61 -11.40 -16.83 12.65
N THR A 62 -10.42 -16.52 13.51
CA THR A 62 -10.68 -16.19 14.93
C THR A 62 -9.84 -15.03 15.51
N LEU A 63 -9.14 -14.26 14.68
CA LEU A 63 -8.37 -13.12 15.18
C LEU A 63 -9.30 -11.92 15.40
N ASP A 64 -9.59 -11.59 16.66
CA ASP A 64 -10.26 -10.34 17.00
C ASP A 64 -9.29 -9.16 16.81
N LEU A 65 -9.51 -8.38 15.75
CA LEU A 65 -8.70 -7.20 15.41
C LEU A 65 -8.99 -6.00 16.31
N ASN A 66 -9.99 -6.07 17.20
CA ASN A 66 -10.44 -4.99 18.07
C ASN A 66 -10.74 -3.68 17.28
N LEU A 67 -11.39 -3.83 16.12
CA LEU A 67 -11.77 -2.70 15.25
C LEU A 67 -13.22 -2.26 15.42
N LYS A 68 -13.99 -3.00 16.21
CA LYS A 68 -15.38 -2.68 16.51
C LYS A 68 -15.49 -1.26 17.09
N ASP A 69 -16.44 -0.50 16.57
CA ASP A 69 -16.73 0.89 16.95
C ASP A 69 -15.64 1.93 16.67
N ASN A 70 -14.47 1.53 16.17
CA ASN A 70 -13.45 2.48 15.71
C ASN A 70 -13.98 3.28 14.51
N VAL A 71 -13.70 4.58 14.50
CA VAL A 71 -14.06 5.49 13.42
C VAL A 71 -12.95 5.51 12.38
N VAL A 72 -13.26 5.00 11.20
CA VAL A 72 -12.33 4.87 10.07
C VAL A 72 -12.74 5.83 8.96
N MET A 73 -11.92 6.87 8.77
CA MET A 73 -12.09 7.86 7.74
C MET A 73 -11.28 7.45 6.49
N ILE A 74 -11.94 7.34 5.33
CA ILE A 74 -11.32 6.86 4.09
C ILE A 74 -11.56 7.86 2.97
N THR A 75 -10.47 8.38 2.38
CA THR A 75 -10.57 9.22 1.19
C THR A 75 -10.73 8.38 -0.07
N GLY A 76 -11.66 8.71 -0.95
CA GLY A 76 -11.90 7.96 -2.19
C GLY A 76 -12.54 6.59 -1.95
N GLY A 77 -13.50 6.52 -1.03
CA GLY A 77 -14.15 5.27 -0.59
C GLY A 77 -15.21 4.69 -1.53
N SER A 78 -15.52 5.34 -2.66
CA SER A 78 -16.65 4.92 -3.51
C SER A 78 -16.37 3.76 -4.47
N ARG A 79 -15.11 3.45 -4.76
CA ARG A 79 -14.73 2.38 -5.70
C ARG A 79 -13.33 1.81 -5.44
N GLY A 80 -13.00 0.73 -6.15
CA GLY A 80 -11.66 0.15 -6.18
C GLY A 80 -11.12 -0.20 -4.80
N ILE A 81 -9.84 0.12 -4.55
CA ILE A 81 -9.14 -0.18 -3.30
C ILE A 81 -9.85 0.49 -2.10
N GLY A 82 -10.24 1.76 -2.20
CA GLY A 82 -10.91 2.47 -1.12
C GLY A 82 -12.20 1.79 -0.67
N LYS A 83 -13.06 1.38 -1.61
CA LYS A 83 -14.29 0.63 -1.29
C LYS A 83 -13.99 -0.75 -0.70
N ALA A 84 -12.97 -1.46 -1.21
CA ALA A 84 -12.58 -2.75 -0.67
C ALA A 84 -12.04 -2.65 0.77
N ILE A 85 -11.26 -1.60 1.07
CA ILE A 85 -10.80 -1.28 2.43
C ILE A 85 -12.00 -1.00 3.33
N ALA A 86 -12.95 -0.17 2.86
CA ALA A 86 -14.15 0.16 3.61
C ALA A 86 -14.96 -1.09 3.96
N LEU A 87 -15.24 -1.95 2.97
CA LEU A 87 -15.92 -3.25 3.17
C LEU A 87 -15.20 -4.15 4.18
N ALA A 88 -13.87 -4.16 4.21
CA ALA A 88 -13.11 -4.94 5.17
C ALA A 88 -13.28 -4.40 6.60
N PHE A 89 -13.15 -3.09 6.81
CA PHE A 89 -13.37 -2.47 8.13
C PHE A 89 -14.81 -2.63 8.63
N ALA A 90 -15.78 -2.51 7.72
CA ALA A 90 -17.20 -2.70 7.97
C ALA A 90 -17.52 -4.10 8.55
N ARG A 91 -16.92 -5.16 7.97
CA ARG A 91 -17.07 -6.53 8.46
C ARG A 91 -16.51 -6.75 9.86
N GLU A 92 -15.54 -5.94 10.27
CA GLU A 92 -14.96 -5.94 11.61
C GLU A 92 -15.74 -5.04 12.61
N GLY A 93 -16.87 -4.47 12.18
CA GLY A 93 -17.75 -3.65 13.01
C GLY A 93 -17.27 -2.20 13.22
N ALA A 94 -16.36 -1.71 12.39
CA ALA A 94 -15.95 -0.31 12.42
C ALA A 94 -17.06 0.63 11.92
N ARG A 95 -16.99 1.90 12.33
CA ARG A 95 -17.85 2.99 11.84
C ARG A 95 -17.09 3.75 10.77
N LEU A 96 -17.68 3.95 9.60
CA LEU A 96 -16.93 4.51 8.47
C LEU A 96 -17.34 5.95 8.17
N SER A 97 -16.35 6.76 7.80
CA SER A 97 -16.55 8.07 7.18
C SER A 97 -15.92 8.07 5.79
N LEU A 98 -16.72 8.23 4.74
CA LEU A 98 -16.28 8.10 3.35
C LEU A 98 -16.46 9.40 2.57
N CYS A 99 -15.46 9.77 1.76
CA CYS A 99 -15.65 10.80 0.74
C CYS A 99 -15.27 10.32 -0.66
N ALA A 100 -15.91 10.92 -1.65
CA ALA A 100 -15.58 10.84 -3.06
C ALA A 100 -16.22 12.03 -3.80
N ARG A 101 -15.83 12.26 -5.05
CA ARG A 101 -16.33 13.41 -5.84
C ARG A 101 -17.68 13.19 -6.50
N THR A 102 -18.14 11.94 -6.61
CA THR A 102 -19.36 11.61 -7.36
C THR A 102 -20.40 11.02 -6.41
N GLU A 103 -21.35 11.86 -6.01
CA GLU A 103 -22.41 11.56 -5.03
C GLU A 103 -23.09 10.22 -5.30
N GLN A 104 -23.56 9.98 -6.53
CA GLN A 104 -24.27 8.75 -6.88
C GLN A 104 -23.44 7.49 -6.58
N THR A 105 -22.15 7.48 -6.95
CA THR A 105 -21.27 6.34 -6.68
C THR A 105 -20.93 6.19 -5.20
N LEU A 106 -20.87 7.31 -4.46
CA LEU A 106 -20.60 7.32 -3.04
C LEU A 106 -21.79 6.76 -2.24
N GLN A 107 -23.01 7.21 -2.54
CA GLN A 107 -24.24 6.69 -1.94
C GLN A 107 -24.42 5.20 -2.20
N GLN A 108 -24.14 4.75 -3.43
CA GLN A 108 -24.22 3.34 -3.78
C GLN A 108 -23.19 2.51 -2.99
N ALA A 109 -21.95 3.00 -2.87
CA ALA A 109 -20.94 2.34 -2.06
C ALA A 109 -21.32 2.29 -0.57
N ALA A 110 -21.84 3.38 -0.02
CA ALA A 110 -22.28 3.43 1.38
C ALA A 110 -23.33 2.35 1.67
N LYS A 111 -24.38 2.23 0.84
CA LYS A 111 -25.40 1.19 0.99
C LYS A 111 -24.84 -0.23 0.98
N GLU A 112 -23.91 -0.50 0.08
CA GLU A 112 -23.27 -1.83 0.00
C GLU A 112 -22.39 -2.13 1.22
N ILE A 113 -21.76 -1.11 1.78
CA ILE A 113 -20.91 -1.22 2.97
C ILE A 113 -21.77 -1.43 4.21
N GLU A 114 -22.83 -0.65 4.38
CA GLU A 114 -23.79 -0.82 5.48
C GLU A 114 -24.40 -2.23 5.48
N ALA A 115 -24.65 -2.80 4.30
CA ALA A 115 -25.20 -4.14 4.14
C ALA A 115 -24.28 -5.25 4.67
N VAL A 116 -22.96 -5.03 4.77
CA VAL A 116 -22.01 -6.02 5.31
C VAL A 116 -21.63 -5.78 6.78
N GLY A 117 -22.11 -4.68 7.36
CA GLY A 117 -21.89 -4.31 8.76
C GLY A 117 -21.23 -2.94 8.92
N GLY A 118 -21.58 -2.20 9.97
CA GLY A 118 -20.96 -0.91 10.27
C GLY A 118 -21.75 0.30 9.76
N PRO A 119 -22.03 1.31 10.62
CA PRO A 119 -22.61 2.59 10.20
C PRO A 119 -21.69 3.33 9.23
N VAL A 120 -22.25 3.99 8.21
CA VAL A 120 -21.49 4.78 7.23
C VAL A 120 -21.99 6.22 7.20
N PHE A 121 -21.13 7.15 7.61
CA PHE A 121 -21.24 8.56 7.24
C PHE A 121 -20.56 8.77 5.88
N HIS A 122 -21.19 9.52 4.99
CA HIS A 122 -20.58 9.86 3.71
C HIS A 122 -20.82 11.32 3.31
N GLN A 123 -19.83 11.92 2.66
CA GLN A 123 -19.89 13.30 2.18
C GLN A 123 -19.18 13.42 0.84
N THR A 124 -19.84 14.02 -0.15
CA THR A 124 -19.16 14.39 -1.38
C THR A 124 -18.13 15.48 -1.11
N ALA A 125 -16.88 15.23 -1.47
CA ALA A 125 -15.76 16.15 -1.31
C ALA A 125 -14.63 15.82 -2.29
N ASP A 126 -13.98 16.85 -2.81
CA ASP A 126 -12.65 16.78 -3.42
C ASP A 126 -11.58 17.17 -2.40
N VAL A 127 -10.87 16.17 -1.88
CA VAL A 127 -9.81 16.37 -0.86
C VAL A 127 -8.54 17.04 -1.39
N THR A 128 -8.46 17.32 -2.70
CA THR A 128 -7.45 18.23 -3.27
C THR A 128 -7.76 19.70 -2.89
N SER A 129 -9.04 20.03 -2.67
CA SER A 129 -9.47 21.32 -2.14
C SER A 129 -9.23 21.39 -0.63
N THR A 130 -8.59 22.47 -0.18
CA THR A 130 -8.32 22.70 1.25
C THR A 130 -9.60 22.83 2.06
N ASP A 131 -10.59 23.54 1.52
CA ASP A 131 -11.84 23.84 2.24
C ASP A 131 -12.73 22.59 2.31
N GLU A 132 -12.83 21.83 1.21
CA GLU A 132 -13.63 20.60 1.19
C GLU A 132 -12.99 19.50 2.06
N ALA A 133 -11.66 19.41 2.08
CA ALA A 133 -10.93 18.52 2.98
C ALA A 133 -11.21 18.85 4.45
N ALA A 134 -11.12 20.14 4.82
CA ALA A 134 -11.41 20.61 6.18
C ALA A 134 -12.88 20.32 6.56
N ALA A 135 -13.82 20.67 5.69
CA ALA A 135 -15.25 20.43 5.92
C ALA A 135 -15.56 18.93 6.12
N PHE A 136 -14.89 18.04 5.38
CA PHE A 136 -15.09 16.59 5.54
C PHE A 136 -14.55 16.07 6.88
N VAL A 137 -13.39 16.57 7.34
CA VAL A 137 -12.84 16.22 8.67
C VAL A 137 -13.76 16.75 9.77
N GLU A 138 -14.18 18.01 9.68
CA GLU A 138 -15.09 18.63 10.64
C GLU A 138 -16.44 17.91 10.73
N ALA A 139 -17.02 17.53 9.59
CA ALA A 139 -18.27 16.77 9.57
C ALA A 139 -18.10 15.37 10.18
N THR A 140 -16.98 14.71 9.92
CA THR A 140 -16.66 13.41 10.55
C THR A 140 -16.56 13.53 12.07
N LEU A 141 -15.83 14.54 12.56
CA LEU A 141 -15.71 14.82 13.99
C LEU A 141 -17.05 15.23 14.61
N SER A 142 -17.86 16.01 13.91
CA SER A 142 -19.21 16.40 14.37
C SER A 142 -20.14 15.19 14.47
N HIS A 143 -20.02 14.24 13.55
CA HIS A 143 -20.89 13.07 13.48
C HIS A 143 -20.49 11.97 14.47
N TYR A 144 -19.20 11.67 14.61
CA TYR A 144 -18.72 10.56 15.44
C TYR A 144 -17.95 10.97 16.71
N GLY A 145 -17.56 12.24 16.83
CA GLY A 145 -16.80 12.77 17.97
C GLY A 145 -15.30 12.41 17.98
N ARG A 146 -14.83 11.56 17.06
CA ARG A 146 -13.46 11.04 17.02
C ARG A 146 -13.08 10.55 15.62
N ILE A 147 -11.77 10.40 15.37
CA ILE A 147 -11.21 9.70 14.21
C ILE A 147 -10.09 8.78 14.70
N ASP A 148 -10.30 7.47 14.61
CA ASP A 148 -9.34 6.46 15.07
C ASP A 148 -8.35 6.08 13.98
N VAL A 149 -8.82 6.01 12.73
CA VAL A 149 -8.02 5.66 11.57
C VAL A 149 -8.30 6.63 10.42
N LEU A 150 -7.24 7.18 9.83
CA LEU A 150 -7.29 7.87 8.53
C LEU A 150 -6.63 7.00 7.47
N VAL A 151 -7.36 6.69 6.40
CA VAL A 151 -6.83 6.03 5.20
C VAL A 151 -6.76 7.06 4.07
N ASN A 152 -5.55 7.52 3.78
CA ASN A 152 -5.25 8.35 2.62
C ASN A 152 -5.16 7.44 1.38
N ASN A 153 -6.30 7.24 0.72
CA ASN A 153 -6.42 6.38 -0.46
C ASN A 153 -6.56 7.14 -1.78
N VAL A 154 -7.00 8.41 -1.76
CA VAL A 154 -7.02 9.25 -2.96
C VAL A 154 -5.62 9.32 -3.58
N GLY A 155 -5.58 9.13 -4.89
CA GLY A 155 -4.37 9.14 -5.69
C GLY A 155 -4.68 8.70 -7.12
N GLY A 156 -3.75 8.93 -8.03
CA GLY A 156 -3.96 8.60 -9.44
C GLY A 156 -2.78 8.95 -10.33
N SER A 157 -2.78 8.36 -11.52
CA SER A 157 -1.77 8.56 -12.55
C SER A 157 -2.40 9.10 -13.84
N ARG A 158 -1.69 9.96 -14.56
CA ARG A 158 -1.99 10.34 -15.94
C ARG A 158 -0.98 9.70 -16.89
N ARG A 159 -1.41 9.36 -18.12
CA ARG A 159 -0.60 8.71 -19.16
C ARG A 159 -0.11 9.73 -20.17
N THR A 160 0.74 10.64 -19.74
CA THR A 160 1.37 11.65 -20.61
C THR A 160 2.81 11.21 -20.94
N PRO A 161 3.26 11.27 -22.21
CA PRO A 161 4.66 11.01 -22.57
C PRO A 161 5.61 11.92 -21.78
N THR A 162 6.74 11.39 -21.31
CA THR A 162 7.66 12.11 -20.40
C THR A 162 8.04 13.51 -20.88
N LEU A 163 8.29 13.70 -22.18
CA LEU A 163 8.70 14.97 -22.76
C LEU A 163 7.54 15.97 -22.97
N GLU A 164 6.30 15.53 -22.76
CA GLU A 164 5.07 16.31 -22.95
C GLU A 164 4.40 16.65 -21.62
N ILE A 165 4.96 16.20 -20.49
CA ILE A 165 4.43 16.51 -19.16
C ILE A 165 4.70 17.97 -18.86
N SER A 166 3.62 18.76 -18.72
CA SER A 166 3.73 20.17 -18.32
C SER A 166 4.01 20.32 -16.82
N ASP A 167 4.50 21.48 -16.42
CA ASP A 167 4.71 21.80 -15.01
C ASP A 167 3.38 21.80 -14.22
N GLU A 168 2.28 22.20 -14.87
CA GLU A 168 0.93 22.12 -14.28
C GLU A 168 0.53 20.67 -14.01
N GLU A 169 0.76 19.74 -14.95
CA GLU A 169 0.50 18.31 -14.71
C GLU A 169 1.35 17.77 -13.56
N TRP A 170 2.61 18.20 -13.45
CA TRP A 170 3.45 17.87 -12.30
C TRP A 170 2.83 18.31 -10.99
N HIS A 171 2.40 19.58 -10.92
CA HIS A 171 1.77 20.13 -9.72
C HIS A 171 0.46 19.42 -9.38
N GLU A 172 -0.41 19.19 -10.36
CA GLU A 172 -1.68 18.49 -10.17
C GLU A 172 -1.49 17.06 -9.64
N LEU A 173 -0.55 16.29 -10.22
CA LEU A 173 -0.33 14.90 -9.80
C LEU A 173 0.40 14.79 -8.47
N LEU A 174 1.30 15.71 -8.16
CA LEU A 174 1.89 15.80 -6.83
C LEU A 174 0.86 16.22 -5.79
N ASP A 175 -0.04 17.14 -6.11
CA ASP A 175 -1.11 17.55 -5.21
C ASP A 175 -2.11 16.41 -4.95
N LEU A 176 -2.54 15.73 -6.02
CA LEU A 176 -3.47 14.60 -5.95
C LEU A 176 -2.93 13.43 -5.10
N ASN A 177 -1.66 13.09 -5.24
CA ASN A 177 -1.08 11.93 -4.53
C ASN A 177 -0.50 12.34 -3.16
N ALA A 178 0.48 13.25 -3.13
CA ALA A 178 1.26 13.49 -1.92
C ALA A 178 0.68 14.62 -1.05
N VAL A 179 0.32 15.76 -1.64
CA VAL A 179 -0.11 16.93 -0.85
C VAL A 179 -1.47 16.67 -0.21
N THR A 180 -2.39 16.03 -0.92
CA THR A 180 -3.68 15.60 -0.38
C THR A 180 -3.53 14.71 0.86
N ALA A 181 -2.64 13.72 0.80
CA ALA A 181 -2.36 12.85 1.95
C ALA A 181 -1.76 13.62 3.14
N ALA A 182 -0.84 14.56 2.87
CA ALA A 182 -0.26 15.43 3.90
C ALA A 182 -1.32 16.37 4.52
N ARG A 183 -2.19 16.96 3.69
CA ARG A 183 -3.27 17.87 4.09
C ARG A 183 -4.26 17.18 5.03
N MET A 184 -4.79 16.03 4.61
CA MET A 184 -5.72 15.24 5.43
C MET A 184 -5.07 14.80 6.75
N SER A 185 -3.81 14.36 6.71
CA SER A 185 -3.08 14.00 7.93
C SER A 185 -2.96 15.17 8.89
N ARG A 186 -2.58 16.36 8.40
CA ARG A 186 -2.49 17.58 9.21
C ARG A 186 -3.81 18.00 9.84
N LEU A 187 -4.93 17.80 9.14
CA LEU A 187 -6.27 18.13 9.66
C LEU A 187 -6.73 17.16 10.76
N VAL A 188 -6.35 15.87 10.67
CA VAL A 188 -6.80 14.83 11.60
C VAL A 188 -5.89 14.70 12.85
N ILE A 189 -4.59 14.99 12.72
CA ILE A 189 -3.61 14.86 13.81
C ILE A 189 -4.03 15.58 15.10
N PRO A 190 -4.54 16.84 15.08
CA PRO A 190 -4.98 17.51 16.31
C PRO A 190 -6.01 16.70 17.10
N ALA A 191 -7.01 16.14 16.43
CA ALA A 191 -8.03 15.30 17.07
C ALA A 191 -7.42 14.01 17.63
N MET A 192 -6.54 13.34 16.89
CA MET A 192 -5.83 12.14 17.36
C MET A 192 -4.95 12.43 18.59
N LYS A 193 -4.29 13.60 18.63
CA LYS A 193 -3.50 14.03 19.80
C LYS A 193 -4.39 14.23 21.02
N THR A 194 -5.53 14.90 20.87
CA THR A 194 -6.50 15.07 21.95
C THR A 194 -7.07 13.73 22.44
N GLN A 195 -7.31 12.79 21.52
CA GLN A 195 -7.74 11.43 21.84
C GLN A 195 -6.66 10.60 22.56
N GLY A 196 -5.38 10.90 22.33
CA GLY A 196 -4.24 10.13 22.84
C GLY A 196 -3.94 8.85 22.07
N HIS A 197 -4.50 8.69 20.87
CA HIS A 197 -4.18 7.61 19.93
C HIS A 197 -4.66 7.92 18.52
N GLY A 198 -4.03 7.31 17.53
CA GLY A 198 -4.50 7.37 16.15
C GLY A 198 -3.69 6.49 15.20
N VAL A 199 -4.26 6.19 14.03
CA VAL A 199 -3.59 5.48 12.94
C VAL A 199 -3.78 6.21 11.63
N ILE A 200 -2.69 6.46 10.91
CA ILE A 200 -2.74 7.03 9.56
C ILE A 200 -2.12 6.02 8.60
N ILE A 201 -2.84 5.68 7.54
CA ILE A 201 -2.44 4.72 6.51
C ILE A 201 -2.37 5.43 5.17
N MET A 202 -1.19 5.47 4.57
CA MET A 202 -0.97 5.98 3.22
C MET A 202 -1.07 4.81 2.22
N ILE A 203 -1.99 4.88 1.27
CA ILE A 203 -2.07 3.92 0.17
C ILE A 203 -1.16 4.41 -0.97
N SER A 204 0.08 3.96 -0.93
CA SER A 204 1.11 4.28 -1.91
C SER A 204 1.07 3.31 -3.09
N SER A 205 2.22 2.84 -3.56
CA SER A 205 2.36 1.89 -4.65
C SER A 205 3.74 1.25 -4.62
N ILE A 206 3.88 0.05 -5.18
CA ILE A 206 5.20 -0.51 -5.50
C ILE A 206 6.03 0.45 -6.35
N TYR A 207 5.41 1.29 -7.19
CA TYR A 207 6.12 2.28 -8.00
C TYR A 207 6.61 3.51 -7.23
N GLY A 208 6.27 3.64 -5.94
CA GLY A 208 6.96 4.56 -5.04
C GLY A 208 8.29 4.02 -4.53
N ARG A 209 8.58 2.73 -4.77
CA ARG A 209 9.81 2.04 -4.36
C ARG A 209 10.64 1.58 -5.57
N GLU A 210 9.96 1.16 -6.62
CA GLU A 210 10.53 0.54 -7.80
C GLU A 210 10.27 1.36 -9.06
N SER A 211 11.00 1.06 -10.13
CA SER A 211 10.77 1.64 -11.46
C SER A 211 9.58 0.98 -12.19
N GLY A 212 9.06 1.62 -13.25
CA GLY A 212 8.07 1.04 -14.16
C GLY A 212 6.77 1.84 -14.32
N GLY A 213 6.42 2.68 -13.34
CA GLY A 213 5.30 3.61 -13.45
C GLY A 213 5.66 4.95 -14.11
N HIS A 214 4.66 5.83 -14.28
CA HIS A 214 4.84 7.19 -14.81
C HIS A 214 5.60 8.07 -13.82
N ILE A 215 6.50 8.93 -14.33
CA ILE A 215 7.45 9.66 -13.47
C ILE A 215 6.78 10.52 -12.39
N THR A 216 5.66 11.18 -12.73
CA THR A 216 4.85 12.00 -11.82
C THR A 216 4.20 11.16 -10.72
N TYR A 217 3.65 10.00 -11.10
CA TYR A 217 3.04 9.06 -10.17
C TYR A 217 4.07 8.44 -9.24
N ASN A 218 5.21 8.00 -9.76
CA ASN A 218 6.28 7.41 -8.96
C ASN A 218 6.80 8.43 -7.94
N ALA A 219 7.02 9.68 -8.37
CA ALA A 219 7.43 10.77 -7.48
C ALA A 219 6.39 11.01 -6.36
N GLY A 220 5.11 11.13 -6.70
CA GLY A 220 4.05 11.30 -5.72
C GLY A 220 3.95 10.13 -4.72
N LYS A 221 4.01 8.89 -5.22
CA LYS A 221 3.95 7.69 -4.35
C LYS A 221 5.21 7.50 -3.52
N ALA A 222 6.38 7.86 -4.01
CA ALA A 222 7.61 7.92 -3.22
C ALA A 222 7.52 8.98 -2.11
N ALA A 223 6.95 10.15 -2.42
CA ALA A 223 6.71 11.21 -1.43
C ALA A 223 5.78 10.74 -0.31
N GLU A 224 4.69 10.03 -0.61
CA GLU A 224 3.81 9.43 0.42
C GLU A 224 4.56 8.47 1.37
N ILE A 225 5.46 7.64 0.84
CA ILE A 225 6.28 6.73 1.65
C ILE A 225 7.21 7.52 2.58
N SER A 226 7.81 8.60 2.07
CA SER A 226 8.66 9.49 2.87
C SER A 226 7.85 10.22 3.94
N LEU A 227 6.70 10.78 3.58
CA LEU A 227 5.76 11.45 4.48
C LEU A 227 5.35 10.51 5.63
N ALA A 228 4.98 9.27 5.32
CA ALA A 228 4.60 8.30 6.34
C ALA A 228 5.72 8.08 7.37
N LYS A 229 6.97 7.95 6.93
CA LYS A 229 8.14 7.77 7.82
C LYS A 229 8.39 8.99 8.70
N THR A 230 8.28 10.20 8.13
CA THR A 230 8.49 11.44 8.89
C THR A 230 7.40 11.61 9.94
N LEU A 231 6.13 11.49 9.55
CA LEU A 231 5.00 11.61 10.47
C LEU A 231 5.02 10.53 11.55
N ALA A 232 5.40 9.29 11.21
CA ALA A 232 5.56 8.22 12.20
C ALA A 232 6.59 8.57 13.28
N ARG A 233 7.73 9.16 12.89
CA ARG A 233 8.76 9.58 13.85
C ARG A 233 8.34 10.77 14.69
N GLU A 234 7.66 11.72 14.06
CA GLU A 234 7.24 12.98 14.71
C GLU A 234 6.12 12.75 15.73
N PHE A 235 5.10 11.95 15.38
CA PHE A 235 3.89 11.79 16.19
C PHE A 235 3.83 10.47 17.00
N ALA A 236 4.90 9.66 16.98
CA ALA A 236 5.01 8.51 17.88
C ALA A 236 4.84 8.85 19.36
N PRO A 237 5.39 9.97 19.91
CA PRO A 237 5.16 10.35 21.30
C PRO A 237 3.69 10.63 21.64
N ASP A 238 2.88 11.00 20.65
CA ASP A 238 1.44 11.23 20.78
C ASP A 238 0.60 9.94 20.61
N ASN A 239 1.26 8.77 20.54
CA ASN A 239 0.63 7.46 20.28
C ASN A 239 -0.12 7.40 18.93
N ILE A 240 0.40 8.12 17.93
CA ILE A 240 -0.11 8.11 16.55
C ILE A 240 0.82 7.26 15.68
N ARG A 241 0.27 6.17 15.13
CA ARG A 241 1.00 5.27 14.23
C ARG A 241 0.78 5.71 12.79
N VAL A 242 1.84 5.87 12.01
CA VAL A 242 1.75 6.18 10.58
C VAL A 242 2.42 5.10 9.76
N LEU A 243 1.68 4.57 8.79
CA LEU A 243 2.05 3.41 7.96
C LEU A 243 1.87 3.76 6.49
N SER A 244 2.63 3.10 5.63
CA SER A 244 2.36 3.10 4.19
C SER A 244 2.20 1.66 3.70
N VAL A 245 1.21 1.46 2.85
CA VAL A 245 1.00 0.21 2.10
C VAL A 245 1.34 0.49 0.65
N ALA A 246 2.08 -0.40 0.01
CA ALA A 246 2.51 -0.24 -1.38
C ALA A 246 1.88 -1.34 -2.25
N PRO A 247 0.61 -1.19 -2.70
CA PRO A 247 -0.03 -2.17 -3.56
C PRO A 247 0.69 -2.34 -4.89
N GLY A 248 0.64 -3.57 -5.39
CA GLY A 248 1.00 -3.91 -6.77
C GLY A 248 -0.12 -3.57 -7.75
N SER A 249 -0.12 -4.28 -8.88
CA SER A 249 -1.20 -4.18 -9.86
C SER A 249 -2.49 -4.80 -9.33
N ILE A 250 -3.54 -4.00 -9.20
CA ILE A 250 -4.85 -4.44 -8.69
C ILE A 250 -5.89 -4.48 -9.82
N LEU A 251 -6.65 -5.56 -9.87
CA LEU A 251 -7.81 -5.72 -10.74
C LEU A 251 -9.07 -5.30 -9.99
N PHE A 252 -9.81 -4.34 -10.55
CA PHE A 252 -11.13 -3.95 -10.09
C PHE A 252 -11.90 -3.32 -11.26
N GLU A 253 -13.23 -3.36 -11.21
CA GLU A 253 -14.11 -2.81 -12.24
C GLU A 253 -13.81 -1.32 -12.51
N GLY A 254 -13.71 -0.96 -13.79
CA GLY A 254 -13.32 0.40 -14.19
C GLY A 254 -11.86 0.77 -13.89
N GLY A 255 -11.04 -0.15 -13.39
CA GLY A 255 -9.60 0.01 -13.22
C GLY A 255 -8.81 -0.13 -14.54
N SER A 256 -7.51 0.20 -14.50
CA SER A 256 -6.63 0.10 -15.68
C SER A 256 -6.48 -1.34 -16.19
N TRP A 257 -6.37 -2.32 -15.28
CA TRP A 257 -6.25 -3.73 -15.63
C TRP A 257 -7.56 -4.34 -16.13
N TRP A 258 -8.69 -3.92 -15.59
CA TRP A 258 -10.01 -4.32 -16.07
C TRP A 258 -10.26 -3.83 -17.50
N ARG A 259 -9.84 -2.59 -17.82
CA ARG A 259 -9.87 -2.08 -19.20
C ARG A 259 -8.93 -2.84 -20.14
N LYS A 260 -7.72 -3.19 -19.68
CA LYS A 260 -6.77 -3.96 -20.48
C LYS A 260 -7.25 -5.38 -20.79
N GLN A 261 -8.01 -6.01 -19.89
CA GLN A 261 -8.57 -7.35 -20.14
C GLN A 261 -9.67 -7.35 -21.19
N GLN A 262 -10.24 -6.18 -21.51
CA GLN A 262 -11.29 -6.02 -22.53
C GLN A 262 -10.79 -5.51 -23.87
N ALA A 263 -9.53 -5.09 -23.96
CA ALA A 263 -8.89 -4.61 -25.17
C ALA A 263 -8.20 -5.75 -25.91
#